data_AF-A0A225X2F5-F1
#
_entry.id   AF-A0A225X2F5-F1
#
_cell.length_a   1.000
_cell.length_b   1.000
_cell.length_c   1.000
_cell.angle_alpha   90.00
_cell.angle_beta   90.00
_cell.angle_gamma   90.00
#
_symmetry.space_group_name_H-M   'P 1'
#
loop_
_entity.id
_entity.type
_entity.pdbx_description
1 polymer ?
#
loop_
_entity_poly.entity_id
_entity_poly.type
_entity_poly.pdbx_seq_one_letter_code
_entity_poly.pdbx_strand_id
1 'polypeptide(L)'
;MGLEDLSAVAASAERVVDDKAVLAVSAAPMESEAAALRRRTSIPSTFSFGGVDHAIPADVGQRRWRSFDAAVATDSAASSALEKLTRRIQEESQHVLKRKARLSKRRELLRSVRGWLSSSRRDQVALLQMQLVAEVATGNRSLAVLSDMRTLLALDEADDLASGPRHRGSFAASQSLLDGIEQSDRALAEDWLRQVLQLQASYLGKLMELHGQKSLQPNGLTLEKLLAEVDTLTSAKDEPSATLVRFEKLLSRQKLLRPELKKALDKLCLDTMRSFTRASSQPGPKTVFEDREPRDVMQSLVLEIVNAVATEAKLEQKLLSPLRVFVEHMVFSRLACACYRGTAADLDELNASWREQAAKMRELSLEEVGLPVEIPDEAKQQEIFSDSIAAFNEIPHLVPSSVLSAFMRAVCTLYREAKEGLGLDSSCISADVLLPLLVYVLSRCELPHLHSQVYLMEQYAIDESQDGSEAAYYLACLQAAMGYIIGNGTVEDVESQ
;
A
#
# COMPACT_ATOMS: atom_id res chain seq x y z
N MET A 1 29.75 -22.09 -57.59
CA MET A 1 29.13 -21.22 -58.61
C MET A 1 27.97 -20.49 -57.93
N GLY A 2 27.98 -19.21 -57.60
CA GLY A 2 28.97 -18.14 -57.63
C GLY A 2 28.55 -17.11 -56.55
N LEU A 3 29.56 -16.55 -55.89
CA LEU A 3 29.53 -15.39 -54.97
C LEU A 3 29.54 -14.10 -55.79
N GLU A 4 28.87 -13.03 -55.34
CA GLU A 4 29.30 -11.60 -55.33
C GLU A 4 28.39 -10.89 -54.29
N ASP A 5 28.82 -10.40 -53.11
CA ASP A 5 29.72 -9.29 -52.76
C ASP A 5 29.38 -7.93 -53.38
N LEU A 6 28.77 -7.02 -52.60
CA LEU A 6 29.02 -5.57 -52.71
C LEU A 6 28.88 -4.88 -51.34
N SER A 7 30.02 -4.35 -50.89
CA SER A 7 30.25 -3.50 -49.73
C SER A 7 30.75 -2.13 -50.22
N ALA A 8 30.69 -1.14 -49.31
CA ALA A 8 31.39 0.15 -49.31
C ALA A 8 30.60 1.32 -49.98
N VAL A 9 30.70 2.59 -49.57
CA VAL A 9 31.75 3.38 -48.92
C VAL A 9 31.11 4.58 -48.17
N ALA A 10 31.70 5.00 -47.05
CA ALA A 10 31.47 6.27 -46.37
C ALA A 10 32.30 7.41 -47.00
N ALA A 11 31.74 8.63 -47.10
CA ALA A 11 32.52 9.83 -47.41
C ALA A 11 32.00 11.07 -46.64
N SER A 12 32.88 11.55 -45.76
CA SER A 12 32.88 12.83 -45.07
C SER A 12 33.16 14.00 -46.02
N ALA A 13 32.49 15.15 -45.82
CA ALA A 13 32.82 16.41 -46.46
C ALA A 13 32.81 17.56 -45.45
N GLU A 14 34.01 18.07 -45.26
CA GLU A 14 34.46 19.24 -44.50
C GLU A 14 34.12 20.54 -45.25
N ARG A 15 33.69 21.59 -44.54
CA ARG A 15 33.66 22.96 -45.10
C ARG A 15 34.06 24.00 -44.05
N VAL A 16 35.18 24.65 -44.35
CA VAL A 16 35.80 25.80 -43.70
C VAL A 16 35.40 27.06 -44.48
N VAL A 17 34.94 28.14 -43.82
CA VAL A 17 35.15 29.55 -44.24
C VAL A 17 35.13 30.51 -43.04
N ASP A 18 36.28 31.15 -42.85
CA ASP A 18 36.72 32.47 -42.34
C ASP A 18 35.92 33.43 -41.42
N ASP A 19 36.75 34.08 -40.59
CA ASP A 19 36.57 35.22 -39.68
C ASP A 19 36.40 36.60 -40.36
N LYS A 20 35.54 37.49 -39.82
CA LYS A 20 35.93 38.85 -39.33
C LYS A 20 34.80 39.71 -38.73
N ALA A 21 35.15 40.31 -37.59
CA ALA A 21 34.88 41.69 -37.12
C ALA A 21 33.52 42.10 -36.48
N VAL A 22 33.54 42.11 -35.13
CA VAL A 22 33.24 43.20 -34.17
C VAL A 22 32.03 44.13 -34.44
N LEU A 23 31.07 44.14 -33.49
CA LEU A 23 30.59 45.33 -32.78
C LEU A 23 29.78 44.95 -31.52
N ALA A 24 30.00 45.69 -30.44
CA ALA A 24 29.50 45.44 -29.09
C ALA A 24 28.06 45.95 -28.89
N VAL A 25 27.19 45.16 -28.24
CA VAL A 25 25.98 45.65 -27.55
C VAL A 25 25.74 44.86 -26.25
N SER A 26 25.45 45.66 -25.23
CA SER A 26 25.14 45.42 -23.81
C SER A 26 24.50 44.07 -23.41
N ALA A 27 24.99 43.55 -22.28
CA ALA A 27 24.58 42.31 -21.63
C ALA A 27 23.21 42.40 -20.96
N ALA A 28 22.32 41.48 -21.30
CA ALA A 28 21.23 41.03 -20.45
C ALA A 28 21.50 39.57 -20.02
N PRO A 29 21.19 39.17 -18.79
CA PRO A 29 21.46 37.81 -18.34
C PRO A 29 20.54 36.84 -19.10
N MET A 30 21.14 35.97 -19.92
CA MET A 30 20.47 34.80 -20.48
C MET A 30 20.04 33.89 -19.33
N GLU A 31 18.76 33.95 -18.94
CA GLU A 31 18.13 32.86 -18.21
C GLU A 31 18.18 31.61 -19.12
N SER A 32 18.82 30.55 -18.64
CA SER A 32 18.82 29.25 -19.31
C SER A 32 17.37 28.78 -19.52
N GLU A 33 17.07 28.28 -20.71
CA GLU A 33 15.78 27.69 -21.08
C GLU A 33 15.33 26.58 -20.09
N ALA A 34 16.29 25.91 -19.45
CA ALA A 34 16.05 24.96 -18.36
C ALA A 34 15.54 25.59 -17.05
N ALA A 35 15.85 26.87 -16.79
CA ALA A 35 15.31 27.62 -15.66
C ALA A 35 13.89 28.16 -15.93
N ALA A 36 13.56 28.44 -17.19
CA ALA A 36 12.21 28.82 -17.61
C ALA A 36 11.23 27.62 -17.55
N LEU A 37 11.71 26.40 -17.85
CA LEU A 37 10.93 25.15 -17.72
C LEU A 37 10.62 24.79 -16.26
N ARG A 38 11.52 25.10 -15.30
CA ARG A 38 11.28 24.84 -13.86
C ARG A 38 10.25 25.77 -13.21
N ARG A 39 9.92 26.91 -13.83
CA ARG A 39 8.86 27.82 -13.32
C ARG A 39 7.44 27.42 -13.77
N ARG A 40 7.28 26.41 -14.63
CA ARG A 40 5.96 25.98 -15.14
C ARG A 40 5.34 24.80 -14.40
N THR A 41 6.03 24.17 -13.45
CA THR A 41 5.51 23.04 -12.67
C THR A 41 5.39 23.32 -11.16
N SER A 42 5.65 24.55 -10.71
CA SER A 42 5.43 24.93 -9.31
C SER A 42 3.97 25.31 -9.08
N ILE A 43 3.22 24.44 -8.41
CA ILE A 43 1.88 24.73 -7.90
C ILE A 43 1.96 25.93 -6.91
N PRO A 44 1.07 26.93 -7.00
CA PRO A 44 1.00 27.99 -6.00
C PRO A 44 0.64 27.42 -4.62
N SER A 45 1.31 27.90 -3.57
CA SER A 45 1.16 27.49 -2.17
C SER A 45 -0.21 27.82 -1.52
N THR A 46 -1.28 28.03 -2.30
CA THR A 46 -2.58 28.52 -1.79
C THR A 46 -3.75 27.55 -1.96
N PHE A 47 -3.52 26.29 -2.32
CA PHE A 47 -4.57 25.26 -2.25
C PHE A 47 -4.51 24.53 -0.90
N SER A 48 -5.23 25.07 0.08
CA SER A 48 -5.63 24.35 1.30
C SER A 48 -7.15 24.34 1.34
N PHE A 49 -7.76 23.18 1.18
CA PHE A 49 -9.20 23.00 1.30
C PHE A 49 -9.52 22.58 2.75
N GLY A 50 -10.39 23.36 3.42
CA GLY A 50 -11.01 23.00 4.71
C GLY A 50 -10.32 23.57 5.97
N GLY A 51 -10.67 24.80 6.36
CA GLY A 51 -10.30 25.35 7.66
C GLY A 51 -10.98 26.69 7.93
N VAL A 52 -12.01 26.68 8.77
CA VAL A 52 -12.85 27.80 9.21
C VAL A 52 -12.01 29.01 9.68
N ASP A 53 -12.45 30.21 9.26
CA ASP A 53 -11.87 31.52 9.59
C ASP A 53 -11.64 31.71 11.10
N HIS A 54 -10.38 31.67 11.52
CA HIS A 54 -9.92 32.37 12.71
C HIS A 54 -8.65 33.18 12.38
N ALA A 55 -8.83 34.49 12.30
CA ALA A 55 -7.76 35.47 12.20
C ALA A 55 -6.75 35.27 13.34
N ILE A 56 -5.46 35.09 13.01
CA ILE A 56 -4.34 35.11 13.96
C ILE A 56 -3.28 36.11 13.47
N PRO A 57 -2.69 36.94 14.35
CA PRO A 57 -1.84 38.06 13.97
C PRO A 57 -0.45 37.64 13.51
N ALA A 58 0.15 38.50 12.68
CA ALA A 58 1.51 38.40 12.18
C ALA A 58 2.56 38.47 13.30
N ASP A 59 3.26 37.36 13.54
CA ASP A 59 4.65 37.38 14.03
C ASP A 59 5.40 36.14 13.52
N VAL A 60 6.00 36.27 12.34
CA VAL A 60 6.80 35.23 11.69
C VAL A 60 8.27 35.55 11.94
N GLY A 61 8.80 34.95 13.00
CA GLY A 61 10.23 34.96 13.31
C GLY A 61 10.65 33.66 13.98
N GLN A 62 11.52 32.90 13.31
CA GLN A 62 12.29 31.76 13.82
C GLN A 62 11.60 30.39 13.95
N ARG A 63 11.52 29.67 12.82
CA ARG A 63 11.82 28.22 12.79
C ARG A 63 12.63 27.86 11.56
N ARG A 64 13.93 28.16 11.64
CA ARG A 64 14.95 27.65 10.71
C ARG A 64 15.56 26.41 11.35
N TRP A 65 15.07 25.22 11.01
CA TRP A 65 15.74 23.98 11.41
C TRP A 65 16.93 23.75 10.49
N ARG A 66 18.10 23.66 11.12
CA ARG A 66 19.39 23.46 10.47
C ARG A 66 19.55 22.00 10.10
N SER A 67 19.94 21.79 8.86
CA SER A 67 20.47 20.55 8.29
C SER A 67 21.51 19.90 9.19
N PHE A 68 21.40 18.59 9.39
CA PHE A 68 22.49 17.77 9.90
C PHE A 68 23.34 17.33 8.73
N ASP A 69 24.55 17.89 8.64
CA ASP A 69 25.66 17.24 7.93
C ASP A 69 26.90 17.27 8.82
N ALA A 70 27.48 16.08 8.94
CA ALA A 70 28.84 15.69 9.32
C ALA A 70 29.66 16.60 10.27
N ALA A 71 29.87 16.09 11.49
CA ALA A 71 31.14 16.28 12.19
C ALA A 71 31.54 14.98 12.91
N VAL A 72 32.55 14.32 12.35
CA VAL A 72 33.34 13.30 13.04
C VAL A 72 34.05 13.98 14.21
N ALA A 73 33.67 13.67 15.46
CA ALA A 73 34.43 14.03 16.65
C ALA A 73 34.11 13.12 17.85
N THR A 74 35.12 12.32 18.20
CA THR A 74 35.49 11.76 19.53
C THR A 74 34.39 11.33 20.52
N ASP A 75 34.43 10.04 20.87
CA ASP A 75 33.50 9.23 21.67
C ASP A 75 33.06 9.76 23.06
N SER A 76 33.68 10.82 23.58
CA SER A 76 33.33 11.38 24.90
C SER A 76 32.14 12.36 24.85
N ALA A 77 31.95 13.08 23.74
CA ALA A 77 30.86 14.06 23.60
C ALA A 77 29.50 13.39 23.26
N ALA A 78 29.54 12.23 22.60
CA ALA A 78 28.35 11.48 22.22
C ALA A 78 27.56 10.95 23.44
N SER A 79 28.25 10.54 24.50
CA SER A 79 27.63 10.03 25.73
C SER A 79 26.82 11.13 26.46
N SER A 80 27.36 12.35 26.55
CA SER A 80 26.65 13.49 27.17
C SER A 80 25.45 13.96 26.35
N ALA A 81 25.53 13.90 25.02
CA ALA A 81 24.42 14.21 24.13
C ALA A 81 23.30 13.15 24.22
N LEU A 82 23.67 11.88 24.35
CA LEU A 82 22.74 10.76 24.53
C LEU A 82 22.01 10.84 25.87
N GLU A 83 22.69 11.18 26.97
CA GLU A 83 22.04 11.39 28.27
C GLU A 83 21.07 12.57 28.26
N LYS A 84 21.43 13.69 27.63
CA LYS A 84 20.52 14.83 27.47
C LYS A 84 19.29 14.50 26.61
N LEU A 85 19.46 13.70 25.56
CA LEU A 85 18.36 13.22 24.72
C LEU A 85 17.44 12.27 25.50
N THR A 86 18.02 11.31 26.23
CA THR A 86 17.27 10.33 27.04
C THR A 86 16.44 11.02 28.12
N ARG A 87 17.01 12.04 28.78
CA ARG A 87 16.31 12.86 29.77
C ARG A 87 15.15 13.65 29.15
N ARG A 88 15.35 14.22 27.97
CA ARG A 88 14.32 14.99 27.26
C ARG A 88 13.17 14.10 26.76
N ILE A 89 13.48 12.88 26.30
CA ILE A 89 12.49 11.85 25.95
C ILE A 89 11.68 11.43 27.19
N GLN A 90 12.33 11.25 28.34
CA GLN A 90 11.62 10.95 29.60
C GLN A 90 10.71 12.11 30.02
N GLU A 91 11.17 13.36 29.93
CA GLU A 91 10.37 14.54 30.26
C GLU A 91 9.17 14.71 29.31
N GLU A 92 9.35 14.54 28.00
CA GLU A 92 8.25 14.57 27.03
C GLU A 92 7.26 13.41 27.22
N SER A 93 7.75 12.20 27.52
CA SER A 93 6.87 11.05 27.82
C SER A 93 5.98 11.32 29.04
N GLN A 94 6.51 11.98 30.08
CA GLN A 94 5.73 12.38 31.24
C GLN A 94 4.73 13.50 30.92
N HIS A 95 5.08 14.43 30.02
CA HIS A 95 4.16 15.46 29.55
C HIS A 95 3.02 14.89 28.70
N VAL A 96 3.29 13.88 27.86
CA VAL A 96 2.27 13.15 27.08
C VAL A 96 1.37 12.34 28.00
N LEU A 97 1.91 11.67 29.02
CA LEU A 97 1.11 10.97 30.03
C LEU A 97 0.20 11.93 30.82
N LYS A 98 0.70 13.13 31.16
CA LYS A 98 -0.12 14.18 31.80
C LYS A 98 -1.20 14.74 30.87
N ARG A 99 -0.97 14.82 29.55
CA ARG A 99 -1.99 15.20 28.56
C ARG A 99 -3.02 14.08 28.34
N LYS A 100 -2.61 12.81 28.33
CA LYS A 100 -3.50 11.64 28.29
C LYS A 100 -4.40 11.55 29.53
N ALA A 101 -3.86 11.83 30.72
CA ALA A 101 -4.65 11.87 31.97
C ALA A 101 -5.74 12.98 31.97
N ARG A 102 -5.56 14.04 31.17
CA ARG A 102 -6.59 15.09 30.98
C ARG A 102 -7.63 14.73 29.93
N LEU A 103 -7.29 13.85 28.97
CA LEU A 103 -8.18 13.39 27.91
C LEU A 103 -8.93 12.08 28.25
N SER A 104 -8.50 11.30 29.24
CA SER A 104 -9.19 10.04 29.63
C SER A 104 -10.51 10.27 30.37
N LYS A 105 -10.67 11.40 31.08
CA LYS A 105 -11.92 11.72 31.81
C LYS A 105 -13.15 11.94 30.94
N ARG A 106 -13.00 12.17 29.64
CA ARG A 106 -14.13 12.35 28.69
C ARG A 106 -14.45 11.10 27.86
N ARG A 107 -13.56 10.09 27.84
CA ARG A 107 -13.71 8.86 27.02
C ARG A 107 -14.12 7.61 27.81
N GLU A 108 -14.08 7.63 29.14
CA GLU A 108 -14.48 6.48 29.98
C GLU A 108 -15.99 6.35 30.19
N LEU A 109 -16.77 7.41 29.96
CA LEU A 109 -18.23 7.39 30.16
C LEU A 109 -19.01 6.76 29.00
N LEU A 110 -18.37 6.55 27.83
CA LEU A 110 -18.99 5.94 26.64
C LEU A 110 -18.60 4.47 26.42
N ARG A 111 -17.76 3.87 27.27
CA ARG A 111 -17.31 2.47 27.12
C ARG A 111 -17.98 1.46 28.06
N SER A 112 -18.79 1.87 29.03
CA SER A 112 -19.29 0.93 30.05
C SER A 112 -20.55 0.12 29.68
N VAL A 113 -20.99 0.10 28.42
CA VAL A 113 -22.19 -0.68 28.01
C VAL A 113 -21.92 -1.63 26.81
N ARG A 114 -20.72 -1.64 26.21
CA ARG A 114 -20.51 -2.37 24.95
C ARG A 114 -19.75 -3.69 25.14
N GLY A 115 -20.50 -4.78 25.22
CA GLY A 115 -19.98 -6.12 25.01
C GLY A 115 -21.05 -7.16 25.20
N TRP A 116 -21.29 -7.98 24.17
CA TRP A 116 -21.46 -9.44 24.23
C TRP A 116 -21.78 -10.05 22.84
N LEU A 117 -21.04 -11.13 22.49
CA LEU A 117 -21.27 -12.17 21.46
C LEU A 117 -21.22 -11.67 19.98
N SER A 118 -20.69 -12.35 18.96
CA SER A 118 -20.25 -13.73 18.70
C SER A 118 -19.47 -13.70 17.36
N SER A 119 -18.25 -14.25 17.26
CA SER A 119 -17.57 -14.43 15.95
C SER A 119 -18.21 -15.59 15.19
N SER A 120 -18.38 -15.48 13.86
CA SER A 120 -19.00 -16.54 13.07
C SER A 120 -18.12 -17.80 13.06
N ARG A 121 -18.75 -18.98 13.01
CA ARG A 121 -18.06 -20.28 13.02
C ARG A 121 -17.07 -20.42 11.86
N ARG A 122 -17.34 -19.76 10.73
CA ARG A 122 -16.44 -19.73 9.55
C ARG A 122 -15.18 -18.90 9.80
N ASP A 123 -15.28 -17.81 10.56
CA ASP A 123 -14.12 -16.98 10.92
C ASP A 123 -13.22 -17.74 11.89
N GLN A 124 -13.81 -18.47 12.83
CA GLN A 124 -13.04 -19.38 13.68
C GLN A 124 -12.30 -20.43 12.86
N VAL A 125 -12.91 -20.98 11.79
CA VAL A 125 -12.23 -21.93 10.90
C VAL A 125 -11.07 -21.26 10.16
N ALA A 126 -11.28 -20.15 9.43
CA ALA A 126 -10.21 -19.48 8.69
C ALA A 126 -9.05 -19.04 9.61
N LEU A 127 -9.38 -18.53 10.80
CA LEU A 127 -8.41 -18.11 11.80
C LEU A 127 -7.65 -19.30 12.43
N LEU A 128 -8.33 -20.44 12.65
CA LEU A 128 -7.68 -21.69 13.05
C LEU A 128 -6.77 -22.23 11.93
N GLN A 129 -7.18 -22.12 10.67
CA GLN A 129 -6.36 -22.51 9.51
C GLN A 129 -5.07 -21.68 9.46
N MET A 130 -5.15 -20.36 9.60
CA MET A 130 -3.96 -19.49 9.64
C MET A 130 -3.08 -19.73 10.87
N GLN A 131 -3.68 -19.93 12.05
CA GLN A 131 -2.93 -20.27 13.26
C GLN A 131 -2.16 -21.58 13.07
N LEU A 132 -2.80 -22.58 12.45
CA LEU A 132 -2.17 -23.86 12.18
C LEU A 132 -1.04 -23.75 11.15
N VAL A 133 -1.24 -22.99 10.07
CA VAL A 133 -0.20 -22.65 9.07
C VAL A 133 1.00 -21.99 9.75
N ALA A 134 0.77 -21.02 10.63
CA ALA A 134 1.83 -20.37 11.39
C ALA A 134 2.53 -21.32 12.40
N GLU A 135 1.80 -22.24 13.04
CA GLU A 135 2.37 -23.25 13.94
C GLU A 135 3.21 -24.31 13.20
N VAL A 136 2.80 -24.69 11.97
CA VAL A 136 3.58 -25.59 11.09
C VAL A 136 4.80 -24.86 10.52
N ALA A 137 4.65 -23.60 10.10
CA ALA A 137 5.77 -22.77 9.64
C ALA A 137 6.83 -22.53 10.72
N THR A 138 6.42 -22.48 11.99
CA THR A 138 7.34 -22.38 13.14
C THR A 138 7.91 -23.72 13.62
N GLY A 139 7.59 -24.83 12.95
CA GLY A 139 8.14 -26.16 13.23
C GLY A 139 7.59 -26.83 14.49
N ASN A 140 6.50 -26.31 15.08
CA ASN A 140 5.92 -26.83 16.32
C ASN A 140 4.95 -28.01 16.10
N ARG A 141 4.54 -28.31 14.86
CA ARG A 141 3.66 -29.46 14.51
C ARG A 141 4.08 -30.13 13.19
N SER A 142 3.78 -31.43 13.06
CA SER A 142 4.09 -32.23 11.86
C SER A 142 3.11 -32.00 10.71
N LEU A 143 3.58 -32.18 9.47
CA LEU A 143 2.80 -32.07 8.21
C LEU A 143 1.52 -32.93 8.16
N ALA A 144 1.37 -33.91 9.05
CA ALA A 144 0.18 -34.76 9.15
C ALA A 144 -1.10 -33.96 9.48
N VAL A 145 -0.99 -32.83 10.19
CA VAL A 145 -2.15 -32.00 10.55
C VAL A 145 -2.71 -31.22 9.34
N LEU A 146 -1.91 -30.99 8.29
CA LEU A 146 -2.40 -30.42 7.02
C LEU A 146 -3.19 -31.45 6.19
N SER A 147 -2.93 -32.75 6.38
CA SER A 147 -3.74 -33.82 5.78
C SER A 147 -5.16 -33.81 6.37
N ASP A 148 -5.29 -33.56 7.67
CA ASP A 148 -6.59 -33.43 8.34
C ASP A 148 -7.34 -32.14 7.94
N MET A 149 -6.63 -31.08 7.53
CA MET A 149 -7.26 -29.86 6.97
C MET A 149 -7.93 -30.11 5.62
N ARG A 150 -7.33 -30.95 4.76
CA ARG A 150 -7.96 -31.37 3.50
C ARG A 150 -9.26 -32.14 3.76
N THR A 151 -9.32 -32.88 4.88
CA THR A 151 -10.51 -33.60 5.33
C THR A 151 -11.57 -32.65 5.91
N LEU A 152 -11.19 -31.61 6.64
CA LEU A 152 -12.11 -30.60 7.17
C LEU A 152 -12.70 -29.70 6.08
N LEU A 153 -11.92 -29.33 5.06
CA LEU A 153 -12.41 -28.59 3.89
C LEU A 153 -13.41 -29.43 3.05
N ALA A 154 -13.16 -30.74 2.93
CA ALA A 154 -14.09 -31.66 2.25
C ALA A 154 -15.41 -31.88 3.01
N LEU A 155 -15.45 -31.59 4.31
CA LEU A 155 -16.67 -31.65 5.13
C LEU A 155 -17.48 -30.35 5.04
N ASP A 156 -16.83 -29.19 4.85
CA ASP A 156 -17.49 -27.88 4.67
C ASP A 156 -18.17 -27.80 3.28
N GLU A 157 -17.52 -28.31 2.23
CA GLU A 157 -18.12 -28.44 0.88
C GLU A 157 -19.30 -29.43 0.83
N ALA A 158 -19.32 -30.43 1.72
CA ALA A 158 -20.39 -31.43 1.80
C ALA A 158 -21.65 -30.90 2.53
N ASP A 159 -21.49 -29.95 3.46
CA ASP A 159 -22.59 -29.35 4.23
C ASP A 159 -23.33 -28.25 3.44
N ASP A 160 -22.64 -27.52 2.55
CA ASP A 160 -23.26 -26.53 1.66
C ASP A 160 -24.25 -27.19 0.66
N LEU A 161 -24.05 -28.48 0.35
CA LEU A 161 -24.97 -29.26 -0.49
C LEU A 161 -26.17 -29.85 0.29
N ALA A 162 -26.17 -29.79 1.63
CA ALA A 162 -27.16 -30.44 2.49
C ALA A 162 -28.25 -29.52 3.06
N SER A 163 -28.17 -28.19 2.84
CA SER A 163 -29.09 -27.22 3.46
C SER A 163 -30.38 -26.98 2.64
N GLY A 164 -31.36 -27.87 2.81
CA GLY A 164 -32.75 -27.66 2.37
C GLY A 164 -33.57 -26.76 3.33
N PRO A 165 -34.75 -26.24 2.89
CA PRO A 165 -35.45 -25.16 3.58
C PRO A 165 -36.28 -25.69 4.77
N ARG A 166 -36.13 -25.07 5.96
CA ARG A 166 -37.03 -25.28 7.10
C ARG A 166 -37.58 -23.97 7.68
N HIS A 167 -38.87 -24.03 7.99
CA HIS A 167 -39.77 -22.94 8.39
C HIS A 167 -39.59 -22.39 9.82
N ARG A 168 -39.53 -21.05 9.88
CA ARG A 168 -40.33 -20.05 10.64
C ARG A 168 -40.77 -20.27 12.11
N GLY A 169 -40.43 -19.27 12.93
CA GLY A 169 -41.18 -18.74 14.09
C GLY A 169 -40.26 -17.90 15.01
N SER A 170 -40.60 -16.82 15.70
CA SER A 170 -41.66 -15.80 15.70
C SER A 170 -41.29 -14.81 16.83
N PHE A 171 -41.18 -13.52 16.51
CA PHE A 171 -41.31 -12.32 17.36
C PHE A 171 -40.45 -12.13 18.64
N ALA A 172 -39.39 -11.33 18.51
CA ALA A 172 -38.84 -10.44 19.54
C ALA A 172 -38.34 -9.12 18.88
N ALA A 173 -39.26 -8.34 18.31
CA ALA A 173 -38.97 -7.44 17.18
C ALA A 173 -38.70 -5.96 17.52
N SER A 174 -38.05 -5.61 18.64
CA SER A 174 -37.68 -4.19 18.87
C SER A 174 -36.34 -3.94 19.55
N GLN A 175 -35.75 -4.93 20.25
CA GLN A 175 -34.34 -4.89 20.64
C GLN A 175 -33.43 -5.67 19.68
N SER A 176 -33.93 -6.74 19.04
CA SER A 176 -33.17 -7.52 18.06
C SER A 176 -32.94 -6.79 16.73
N LEU A 177 -33.65 -5.69 16.49
CA LEU A 177 -33.47 -4.88 15.28
C LEU A 177 -32.28 -3.93 15.43
N LEU A 178 -32.08 -3.33 16.61
CA LEU A 178 -30.92 -2.49 16.91
C LEU A 178 -29.66 -3.35 17.12
N ASP A 179 -29.78 -4.49 17.81
CA ASP A 179 -28.68 -5.47 17.89
C ASP A 179 -28.41 -6.12 16.51
N GLY A 180 -29.43 -6.26 15.66
CA GLY A 180 -29.30 -6.79 14.30
C GLY A 180 -28.61 -5.81 13.34
N ILE A 181 -28.84 -4.50 13.50
CA ILE A 181 -28.16 -3.44 12.74
C ILE A 181 -26.70 -3.29 13.20
N GLU A 182 -26.42 -3.35 14.50
CA GLU A 182 -25.03 -3.35 14.99
C GLU A 182 -24.27 -4.65 14.67
N GLN A 183 -24.98 -5.79 14.58
CA GLN A 183 -24.40 -7.06 14.09
C GLN A 183 -24.19 -7.05 12.57
N SER A 184 -25.02 -6.36 11.78
CA SER A 184 -24.76 -6.19 10.36
C SER A 184 -23.59 -5.24 10.09
N ASP A 185 -23.46 -4.15 10.85
CA ASP A 185 -22.32 -3.23 10.70
C ASP A 185 -20.99 -3.89 11.11
N ARG A 186 -21.01 -4.79 12.09
CA ARG A 186 -19.86 -5.64 12.42
C ARG A 186 -19.60 -6.74 11.39
N ALA A 187 -20.64 -7.37 10.85
CA ALA A 187 -20.49 -8.36 9.80
C ALA A 187 -19.95 -7.72 8.50
N LEU A 188 -20.26 -6.45 8.23
CA LEU A 188 -19.74 -5.69 7.09
C LEU A 188 -18.29 -5.22 7.30
N ALA A 189 -17.94 -4.75 8.51
CA ALA A 189 -16.55 -4.45 8.89
C ALA A 189 -15.65 -5.71 9.02
N GLU A 190 -16.26 -6.90 8.96
CA GLU A 190 -15.57 -8.19 8.95
C GLU A 190 -15.21 -8.62 7.52
N ASP A 191 -15.86 -8.12 6.46
CA ASP A 191 -15.70 -8.66 5.11
C ASP A 191 -14.31 -8.39 4.52
N TRP A 192 -13.80 -7.15 4.58
CA TRP A 192 -12.49 -6.84 4.04
C TRP A 192 -11.35 -7.42 4.87
N LEU A 193 -11.41 -7.23 6.20
CA LEU A 193 -10.36 -7.76 7.07
C LEU A 193 -10.29 -9.29 6.94
N ARG A 194 -11.44 -9.96 6.78
CA ARG A 194 -11.50 -11.39 6.45
C ARG A 194 -10.91 -11.69 5.09
N GLN A 195 -11.18 -10.89 4.07
CA GLN A 195 -10.56 -11.06 2.75
C GLN A 195 -9.04 -10.90 2.82
N VAL A 196 -8.51 -9.89 3.51
CA VAL A 196 -7.06 -9.73 3.73
C VAL A 196 -6.50 -10.95 4.43
N LEU A 197 -7.17 -11.44 5.48
CA LEU A 197 -6.75 -12.65 6.19
C LEU A 197 -6.76 -13.87 5.27
N GLN A 198 -7.78 -14.03 4.41
CA GLN A 198 -7.86 -15.13 3.44
C GLN A 198 -6.76 -15.05 2.38
N LEU A 199 -6.52 -13.85 1.83
CA LEU A 199 -5.42 -13.59 0.88
C LEU A 199 -4.07 -13.90 1.54
N GLN A 200 -3.88 -13.45 2.78
CA GLN A 200 -2.68 -13.72 3.56
C GLN A 200 -2.52 -15.22 3.83
N ALA A 201 -3.59 -15.93 4.18
CA ALA A 201 -3.59 -17.37 4.40
C ALA A 201 -3.18 -18.14 3.12
N SER A 202 -3.79 -17.77 1.99
CA SER A 202 -3.50 -18.33 0.67
C SER A 202 -2.05 -18.08 0.27
N TYR A 203 -1.58 -16.84 0.45
CA TYR A 203 -0.20 -16.45 0.21
C TYR A 203 0.78 -17.31 1.01
N LEU A 204 0.55 -17.45 2.31
CA LEU A 204 1.40 -18.24 3.20
C LEU A 204 1.36 -19.74 2.88
N GLY A 205 0.18 -20.27 2.52
CA GLY A 205 0.03 -21.64 2.05
C GLY A 205 0.87 -21.92 0.81
N LYS A 206 0.77 -21.06 -0.21
CA LYS A 206 1.58 -21.16 -1.44
C LYS A 206 3.07 -20.96 -1.16
N LEU A 207 3.42 -20.07 -0.23
CA LEU A 207 4.80 -19.81 0.17
C LEU A 207 5.43 -21.06 0.80
N MET A 208 4.68 -21.76 1.66
CA MET A 208 5.10 -23.03 2.26
C MET A 208 5.28 -24.13 1.21
N GLU A 209 4.35 -24.23 0.25
CA GLU A 209 4.47 -25.17 -0.87
C GLU A 209 5.76 -24.94 -1.67
N LEU A 210 6.02 -23.69 -2.08
CA LEU A 210 7.23 -23.31 -2.80
C LEU A 210 8.50 -23.55 -1.96
N HIS A 211 8.44 -23.34 -0.64
CA HIS A 211 9.55 -23.68 0.25
C HIS A 211 9.87 -25.17 0.26
N GLY A 212 8.86 -26.05 0.11
CA GLY A 212 9.04 -27.49 -0.03
C GLY A 212 9.73 -27.92 -1.35
N GLN A 213 9.70 -27.07 -2.38
CA GLN A 213 10.28 -27.40 -3.68
C GLN A 213 11.82 -27.35 -3.65
N LYS A 214 12.45 -28.45 -4.08
CA LYS A 214 13.92 -28.59 -4.15
C LYS A 214 14.54 -27.78 -5.29
N SER A 215 13.79 -27.47 -6.34
CA SER A 215 14.22 -26.65 -7.48
C SER A 215 14.60 -25.22 -7.06
N LEU A 216 13.98 -24.70 -6.00
CA LEU A 216 14.20 -23.35 -5.49
C LEU A 216 15.36 -23.25 -4.47
N GLN A 217 16.26 -24.23 -4.44
CA GLN A 217 17.44 -24.16 -3.58
C GLN A 217 18.43 -23.12 -4.11
N PRO A 218 18.98 -22.22 -3.26
CA PRO A 218 19.87 -21.15 -3.69
C PRO A 218 21.31 -21.64 -3.94
N ASN A 219 21.49 -22.73 -4.68
CA ASN A 219 22.80 -23.32 -4.94
C ASN A 219 23.64 -22.40 -5.84
N GLY A 220 24.73 -21.85 -5.28
CA GLY A 220 25.63 -20.94 -6.01
C GLY A 220 25.08 -19.53 -6.22
N LEU A 221 23.91 -19.22 -5.65
CA LEU A 221 23.32 -17.88 -5.71
C LEU A 221 23.90 -17.02 -4.60
N THR A 222 24.41 -15.84 -4.94
CA THR A 222 24.80 -14.82 -3.97
C THR A 222 23.62 -13.90 -3.68
N LEU A 223 23.62 -13.25 -2.52
CA LEU A 223 22.56 -12.29 -2.18
C LEU A 223 22.51 -11.16 -3.21
N GLU A 224 23.65 -10.63 -3.63
CA GLU A 224 23.76 -9.56 -4.63
C GLU A 224 23.11 -9.93 -5.97
N LYS A 225 23.34 -11.15 -6.47
CA LYS A 225 22.71 -11.63 -7.71
C LYS A 225 21.19 -11.72 -7.58
N LEU A 226 20.71 -12.14 -6.41
CA LEU A 226 19.28 -12.24 -6.15
C LEU A 226 18.64 -10.86 -6.00
N LEU A 227 19.33 -9.90 -5.36
CA LEU A 227 18.86 -8.52 -5.25
C LEU A 227 18.76 -7.81 -6.61
N ALA A 228 19.54 -8.24 -7.61
CA ALA A 228 19.38 -7.76 -8.98
C ALA A 228 18.08 -8.25 -9.66
N GLU A 229 17.42 -9.27 -9.10
CA GLU A 229 16.12 -9.76 -9.58
C GLU A 229 14.92 -9.07 -8.88
N VAL A 230 15.11 -7.89 -8.27
CA VAL A 230 14.07 -7.19 -7.48
C VAL A 230 12.80 -6.92 -8.28
N ASP A 231 12.91 -6.59 -9.57
CA ASP A 231 11.75 -6.31 -10.43
C ASP A 231 10.82 -7.53 -10.60
N THR A 232 11.30 -8.73 -10.28
CA THR A 232 10.48 -9.96 -10.31
C THR A 232 9.61 -10.14 -9.06
N LEU A 233 9.80 -9.31 -8.02
CA LEU A 233 8.99 -9.33 -6.80
C LEU A 233 7.71 -8.52 -6.93
N THR A 234 7.76 -7.39 -7.63
CA THR A 234 6.65 -6.46 -7.82
C THR A 234 5.66 -7.04 -8.83
N SER A 235 5.03 -8.13 -8.43
CA SER A 235 3.96 -8.81 -9.16
C SER A 235 2.66 -8.01 -9.04
N ALA A 236 1.79 -8.09 -10.05
CA ALA A 236 0.40 -7.65 -9.95
C ALA A 236 -0.46 -8.60 -9.09
N LYS A 237 0.10 -9.69 -8.56
CA LYS A 237 -0.67 -10.71 -7.84
C LYS A 237 -0.22 -10.82 -6.39
N ASP A 238 -1.19 -10.98 -5.48
CA ASP A 238 -0.99 -11.36 -4.08
C ASP A 238 -0.53 -12.82 -3.96
N GLU A 239 0.58 -13.16 -4.62
CA GLU A 239 1.18 -14.49 -4.63
C GLU A 239 2.69 -14.43 -4.37
N PRO A 240 3.26 -15.39 -3.63
CA PRO A 240 4.70 -15.45 -3.40
C PRO A 240 5.46 -15.77 -4.68
N SER A 241 6.50 -14.99 -4.96
CA SER A 241 7.39 -15.25 -6.09
C SER A 241 8.45 -16.30 -5.74
N ALA A 242 8.90 -17.04 -6.75
CA ALA A 242 10.04 -17.96 -6.62
C ALA A 242 11.32 -17.24 -6.16
N THR A 243 11.47 -15.96 -6.52
CA THR A 243 12.58 -15.09 -6.13
C THR A 243 12.55 -14.79 -4.62
N LEU A 244 11.38 -14.49 -4.06
CA LEU A 244 11.20 -14.31 -2.62
C LEU A 244 11.55 -15.58 -1.83
N VAL A 245 11.13 -16.75 -2.33
CA VAL A 245 11.44 -18.04 -1.68
C VAL A 245 12.94 -18.33 -1.70
N ARG A 246 13.61 -18.06 -2.84
CA ARG A 246 15.07 -18.17 -2.95
C ARG A 246 15.76 -17.24 -1.95
N PHE A 247 15.22 -16.04 -1.71
CA PHE A 247 15.74 -15.08 -0.74
C PHE A 247 15.62 -15.60 0.69
N GLU A 248 14.44 -16.03 1.12
CA GLU A 248 14.22 -16.56 2.48
C GLU A 248 15.06 -17.82 2.75
N LYS A 249 15.22 -18.70 1.75
CA LYS A 249 16.11 -19.87 1.83
C LYS A 249 17.57 -19.46 1.96
N LEU A 250 18.00 -18.44 1.22
CA LEU A 250 19.36 -17.93 1.26
C LEU A 250 19.67 -17.30 2.64
N LEU A 251 18.75 -16.49 3.18
CA LEU A 251 18.87 -15.94 4.54
C LEU A 251 19.04 -17.05 5.59
N SER A 252 18.23 -18.11 5.49
CA SER A 252 18.29 -19.25 6.42
C SER A 252 19.58 -20.07 6.28
N ARG A 253 20.01 -20.35 5.04
CA ARG A 253 21.22 -21.14 4.75
C ARG A 253 22.50 -20.43 5.17
N GLN A 254 22.58 -19.13 4.92
CA GLN A 254 23.75 -18.31 5.23
C GLN A 254 23.70 -17.72 6.65
N LYS A 255 22.63 -17.98 7.41
CA LYS A 255 22.39 -17.44 8.77
C LYS A 255 22.48 -15.91 8.82
N LEU A 256 22.06 -15.25 7.74
CA LEU A 256 22.11 -13.79 7.63
C LEU A 256 21.10 -13.09 8.55
N LEU A 257 20.06 -13.82 8.96
CA LEU A 257 19.11 -13.35 9.97
C LEU A 257 19.49 -13.95 11.31
N ARG A 258 19.72 -13.09 12.31
CA ARG A 258 20.01 -13.52 13.68
C ARG A 258 18.88 -14.45 14.19
N PRO A 259 19.18 -15.59 14.80
CA PRO A 259 18.17 -16.53 15.28
C PRO A 259 17.15 -15.89 16.24
N GLU A 260 17.57 -14.91 17.03
CA GLU A 260 16.72 -14.16 17.95
C GLU A 260 15.71 -13.28 17.19
N LEU A 261 16.16 -12.58 16.14
CA LEU A 261 15.31 -11.74 15.30
C LEU A 261 14.29 -12.58 14.53
N LYS A 262 14.72 -13.73 14.00
CA LYS A 262 13.80 -14.70 13.37
C LYS A 262 12.72 -15.16 14.36
N LYS A 263 13.12 -15.60 15.56
CA LYS A 263 12.18 -16.02 16.60
C LYS A 263 11.23 -14.89 17.02
N ALA A 264 11.73 -13.65 17.09
CA ALA A 264 10.92 -12.49 17.41
C ALA A 264 9.88 -12.19 16.32
N LEU A 265 10.26 -12.25 15.04
CA LEU A 265 9.36 -12.09 13.91
C LEU A 265 8.29 -13.19 13.87
N ASP A 266 8.71 -14.46 14.01
CA ASP A 266 7.80 -15.61 14.05
C ASP A 266 6.80 -15.48 15.21
N LYS A 267 7.29 -15.08 16.39
CA LYS A 267 6.44 -14.82 17.56
C LYS A 267 5.49 -13.66 17.32
N LEU A 268 5.95 -12.56 16.73
CA LEU A 268 5.10 -11.41 16.40
C LEU A 268 4.00 -11.80 15.43
N CYS A 269 4.31 -12.56 14.38
CA CYS A 269 3.31 -13.07 13.43
C CYS A 269 2.28 -13.94 14.15
N LEU A 270 2.73 -14.90 14.97
CA LEU A 270 1.84 -15.76 15.76
C LEU A 270 0.96 -14.97 16.74
N ASP A 271 1.53 -14.01 17.46
CA ASP A 271 0.82 -13.21 18.45
C ASP A 271 -0.21 -12.28 17.76
N THR A 272 0.15 -11.69 16.62
CA THR A 272 -0.77 -10.94 15.76
C THR A 272 -1.92 -11.82 15.30
N MET A 273 -1.64 -12.99 14.73
CA MET A 273 -2.69 -13.91 14.29
C MET A 273 -3.62 -14.34 15.44
N ARG A 274 -3.04 -14.70 16.59
CA ARG A 274 -3.81 -15.05 17.81
C ARG A 274 -4.65 -13.89 18.32
N SER A 275 -4.18 -12.65 18.15
CA SER A 275 -4.94 -11.48 18.58
C SER A 275 -6.19 -11.23 17.73
N PHE A 276 -6.28 -11.79 16.52
CA PHE A 276 -7.50 -11.82 15.71
C PHE A 276 -8.39 -13.02 16.05
N THR A 277 -7.81 -14.15 16.50
CA THR A 277 -8.57 -15.36 16.88
C THR A 277 -9.20 -15.31 18.27
N ARG A 278 -8.70 -14.43 19.16
CA ARG A 278 -9.20 -14.33 20.53
C ARG A 278 -10.62 -13.77 20.55
N ALA A 279 -11.52 -14.51 21.18
CA ALA A 279 -12.79 -13.96 21.65
C ALA A 279 -12.51 -12.72 22.51
N SER A 280 -13.22 -11.63 22.23
CA SER A 280 -13.07 -10.31 22.87
C SER A 280 -13.15 -10.33 24.41
N SER A 281 -13.61 -11.44 24.99
CA SER A 281 -13.78 -11.66 26.42
C SER A 281 -12.52 -12.07 27.20
N GLN A 282 -11.41 -12.43 26.54
CA GLN A 282 -10.18 -12.79 27.25
C GLN A 282 -9.13 -11.69 27.19
N PRO A 283 -8.68 -11.13 28.34
CA PRO A 283 -7.58 -10.18 28.37
C PRO A 283 -6.30 -10.91 27.93
N GLY A 284 -5.94 -10.70 26.67
CA GLY A 284 -4.74 -11.25 26.09
C GLY A 284 -3.49 -10.51 26.55
N PRO A 285 -2.29 -11.12 26.42
CA PRO A 285 -1.04 -10.36 26.47
C PRO A 285 -1.11 -9.19 25.48
N LYS A 286 -0.75 -8.00 25.96
CA LYS A 286 -0.67 -6.78 25.16
C LYS A 286 0.21 -7.03 23.94
N THR A 287 -0.31 -6.69 22.77
CA THR A 287 0.46 -6.77 21.52
C THR A 287 1.27 -5.49 21.32
N VAL A 288 2.38 -5.58 20.57
CA VAL A 288 3.21 -4.40 20.25
C VAL A 288 2.39 -3.33 19.49
N PHE A 289 1.40 -3.78 18.72
CA PHE A 289 0.46 -2.94 17.97
C PHE A 289 -0.60 -2.24 18.84
N GLU A 290 -0.75 -2.58 20.12
CA GLU A 290 -1.64 -1.86 21.05
C GLU A 290 -0.98 -0.61 21.66
N ASP A 291 0.35 -0.65 21.81
CA ASP A 291 1.10 0.42 22.47
C ASP A 291 1.70 1.43 21.48
N ARG A 292 1.83 1.06 20.20
CA ARG A 292 2.46 1.85 19.13
C ARG A 292 1.60 1.87 17.86
N GLU A 293 1.77 2.91 17.05
CA GLU A 293 1.12 2.99 15.74
C GLU A 293 1.63 1.86 14.81
N PRO A 294 0.74 1.14 14.10
CA PRO A 294 1.15 0.04 13.22
C PRO A 294 2.18 0.44 12.16
N ARG A 295 2.06 1.66 11.61
CA ARG A 295 3.02 2.25 10.67
C ARG A 295 4.44 2.23 11.23
N ASP A 296 4.64 2.79 12.42
CA ASP A 296 5.94 2.86 13.08
C ASP A 296 6.51 1.47 13.36
N VAL A 297 5.66 0.53 13.80
CA VAL A 297 6.07 -0.84 14.09
C VAL A 297 6.55 -1.54 12.82
N MET A 298 5.78 -1.45 11.74
CA MET A 298 6.10 -2.08 10.46
C MET A 298 7.38 -1.48 9.85
N GLN A 299 7.50 -0.15 9.83
CA GLN A 299 8.70 0.52 9.32
C GLN A 299 9.95 0.19 10.16
N SER A 300 9.83 0.22 11.50
CA SER A 300 10.94 -0.15 12.40
C SER A 300 11.39 -1.58 12.15
N LEU A 301 10.44 -2.51 12.00
CA LEU A 301 10.71 -3.93 11.78
C LEU A 301 11.41 -4.18 10.44
N VAL A 302 10.92 -3.57 9.36
CA VAL A 302 11.56 -3.66 8.03
C VAL A 302 12.98 -3.10 8.10
N LEU A 303 13.17 -1.91 8.68
CA LEU A 303 14.47 -1.27 8.79
C LEU A 303 15.45 -2.09 9.64
N GLU A 304 15.01 -2.66 10.76
CA GLU A 304 15.84 -3.50 11.63
C GLU A 304 16.31 -4.77 10.90
N ILE A 305 15.42 -5.43 10.16
CA ILE A 305 15.76 -6.62 9.37
C ILE A 305 16.71 -6.25 8.23
N VAL A 306 16.45 -5.17 7.49
CA VAL A 306 17.33 -4.68 6.42
C VAL A 306 18.73 -4.41 6.95
N ASN A 307 18.84 -3.67 8.06
CA ASN A 307 20.13 -3.34 8.67
C ASN A 307 20.86 -4.57 9.20
N ALA A 308 20.14 -5.52 9.81
CA ALA A 308 20.73 -6.76 10.30
C ALA A 308 21.31 -7.60 9.15
N VAL A 309 20.53 -7.79 8.08
CA VAL A 309 20.96 -8.55 6.90
C VAL A 309 22.11 -7.85 6.18
N ALA A 310 22.03 -6.53 5.99
CA ALA A 310 23.07 -5.75 5.34
C ALA A 310 24.40 -5.78 6.09
N THR A 311 24.35 -5.69 7.43
CA THR A 311 25.53 -5.76 8.29
C THR A 311 26.17 -7.14 8.23
N GLU A 312 25.37 -8.21 8.35
CA GLU A 312 25.87 -9.58 8.36
C GLU A 312 26.44 -9.98 6.99
N ALA A 313 25.78 -9.59 5.90
CA ALA A 313 26.22 -9.85 4.53
C ALA A 313 27.27 -8.84 4.01
N LYS A 314 27.59 -7.78 4.77
CA LYS A 314 28.49 -6.69 4.37
C LYS A 314 28.12 -6.07 3.02
N LEU A 315 26.83 -5.80 2.82
CA LEU A 315 26.32 -5.29 1.54
C LEU A 315 26.72 -3.83 1.30
N GLU A 316 26.92 -3.50 0.03
CA GLU A 316 27.09 -2.12 -0.42
C GLU A 316 25.79 -1.31 -0.31
N GLN A 317 25.91 0.00 -0.09
CA GLN A 317 24.79 0.92 0.08
C GLN A 317 23.78 0.87 -1.09
N LYS A 318 24.27 0.67 -2.32
CA LYS A 318 23.44 0.59 -3.54
C LYS A 318 22.44 -0.57 -3.52
N LEU A 319 22.72 -1.62 -2.75
CA LEU A 319 21.89 -2.82 -2.67
C LEU A 319 20.84 -2.75 -1.55
N LEU A 320 20.86 -1.69 -0.73
CA LEU A 320 19.91 -1.56 0.38
C LEU A 320 18.48 -1.29 -0.09
N SER A 321 18.29 -0.54 -1.16
CA SER A 321 16.95 -0.29 -1.71
C SER A 321 16.30 -1.58 -2.23
N PRO A 322 16.97 -2.40 -3.09
CA PRO A 322 16.47 -3.72 -3.44
C PRO A 322 16.23 -4.63 -2.23
N LEU A 323 17.15 -4.66 -1.26
CA LEU A 323 16.98 -5.46 -0.05
C LEU A 323 15.74 -5.05 0.75
N ARG A 324 15.46 -3.73 0.85
CA ARG A 324 14.26 -3.20 1.50
C ARG A 324 13.00 -3.78 0.87
N VAL A 325 12.92 -3.86 -0.46
CA VAL A 325 11.77 -4.46 -1.15
C VAL A 325 11.60 -5.94 -0.79
N PHE A 326 12.68 -6.73 -0.82
CA PHE A 326 12.61 -8.15 -0.41
C PHE A 326 12.13 -8.33 1.04
N VAL A 327 12.65 -7.52 1.95
CA VAL A 327 12.28 -7.56 3.37
C VAL A 327 10.85 -7.08 3.57
N GLU A 328 10.43 -6.03 2.88
CA GLU A 328 9.06 -5.53 2.92
C GLU A 328 8.07 -6.61 2.48
N HIS A 329 8.32 -7.27 1.35
CA HIS A 329 7.52 -8.42 0.89
C HIS A 329 7.48 -9.53 1.93
N MET A 330 8.62 -9.87 2.55
CA MET A 330 8.69 -10.89 3.60
C MET A 330 7.84 -10.51 4.83
N VAL A 331 7.86 -9.24 5.25
CA VAL A 331 7.18 -8.77 6.46
C VAL A 331 5.68 -8.52 6.22
N PHE A 332 5.33 -7.74 5.20
CA PHE A 332 3.94 -7.35 4.93
C PHE A 332 3.07 -8.54 4.52
N SER A 333 3.60 -9.49 3.74
CA SER A 333 2.84 -10.72 3.42
C SER A 333 2.47 -11.56 4.64
N ARG A 334 3.12 -11.33 5.80
CA ARG A 334 2.84 -12.03 7.07
C ARG A 334 2.08 -11.19 8.08
N LEU A 335 2.03 -9.88 7.89
CA LEU A 335 1.50 -8.92 8.88
C LEU A 335 0.53 -7.91 8.27
N ALA A 336 0.08 -8.06 7.02
CA ALA A 336 -0.83 -7.15 6.35
C ALA A 336 -2.09 -6.84 7.18
N CYS A 337 -2.69 -7.86 7.80
CA CYS A 337 -3.85 -7.66 8.68
C CYS A 337 -3.57 -6.72 9.87
N ALA A 338 -2.35 -6.66 10.39
CA ALA A 338 -1.98 -5.75 11.48
C ALA A 338 -2.07 -4.27 11.06
N CYS A 339 -1.83 -3.98 9.77
CA CYS A 339 -1.89 -2.63 9.22
C CYS A 339 -3.31 -2.05 9.25
N TYR A 340 -4.32 -2.90 9.11
CA TYR A 340 -5.73 -2.49 9.02
C TYR A 340 -6.48 -2.58 10.35
N ARG A 341 -5.92 -3.23 11.37
CA ARG A 341 -6.65 -3.57 12.61
C ARG A 341 -7.38 -2.39 13.26
N GLY A 342 -6.76 -1.21 13.26
CA GLY A 342 -7.31 -0.01 13.91
C GLY A 342 -8.33 0.75 13.07
N THR A 343 -8.37 0.52 11.76
CA THR A 343 -9.10 1.33 10.77
C THR A 343 -10.01 0.50 9.86
N ALA A 344 -10.05 -0.82 10.02
CA ALA A 344 -10.78 -1.73 9.13
C ALA A 344 -12.27 -1.35 9.01
N ALA A 345 -12.95 -1.07 10.14
CA ALA A 345 -14.35 -0.69 10.12
C ALA A 345 -14.61 0.60 9.33
N ASP A 346 -13.79 1.64 9.55
CA ASP A 346 -13.92 2.91 8.84
C ASP A 346 -13.65 2.73 7.33
N LEU A 347 -12.64 1.91 6.98
CA LEU A 347 -12.33 1.60 5.59
C LEU A 347 -13.45 0.80 4.91
N ASP A 348 -14.13 -0.07 5.64
CA ASP A 348 -15.22 -0.88 5.09
C ASP A 348 -16.47 -0.07 4.83
N GLU A 349 -16.78 0.90 5.70
CA GLU A 349 -17.84 1.89 5.44
C GLU A 349 -17.52 2.72 4.18
N LEU A 350 -16.28 3.21 4.05
CA LEU A 350 -15.84 3.95 2.86
C LEU A 350 -15.89 3.08 1.59
N ASN A 351 -15.43 1.83 1.66
CA ASN A 351 -15.49 0.88 0.56
C ASN A 351 -16.93 0.48 0.18
N ALA A 352 -17.85 0.40 1.14
CA ALA A 352 -19.27 0.18 0.89
C ALA A 352 -19.89 1.37 0.15
N SER A 353 -19.65 2.59 0.64
CA SER A 353 -20.08 3.82 -0.03
C SER A 353 -19.50 3.93 -1.44
N TRP A 354 -18.22 3.60 -1.62
CA TRP A 354 -17.57 3.58 -2.93
C TRP A 354 -18.29 2.66 -3.92
N ARG A 355 -18.57 1.41 -3.53
CA ARG A 355 -19.24 0.44 -4.41
C ARG A 355 -20.61 0.92 -4.89
N GLU A 356 -21.37 1.56 -4.00
CA GLU A 356 -22.67 2.11 -4.37
C GLU A 356 -22.54 3.25 -5.38
N GLN A 357 -21.66 4.22 -5.09
CA GLN A 357 -21.54 5.43 -5.92
C GLN A 357 -20.83 5.16 -7.25
N ALA A 358 -19.81 4.32 -7.26
CA ALA A 358 -19.15 3.90 -8.49
C ALA A 358 -20.11 3.19 -9.46
N ALA A 359 -21.07 2.40 -8.93
CA ALA A 359 -22.08 1.74 -9.75
C ALA A 359 -23.02 2.74 -10.45
N LYS A 360 -23.42 3.83 -9.77
CA LYS A 360 -24.23 4.91 -10.37
C LYS A 360 -23.48 5.65 -11.48
N MET A 361 -22.18 5.89 -11.27
CA MET A 361 -21.33 6.64 -12.21
C MET A 361 -20.89 5.81 -13.43
N ARG A 362 -21.14 4.49 -13.45
CA ARG A 362 -20.69 3.58 -14.51
C ARG A 362 -21.28 3.90 -15.89
N GLU A 363 -22.46 4.52 -15.91
CA GLU A 363 -23.17 4.87 -17.15
C GLU A 363 -22.66 6.16 -17.79
N LEU A 364 -21.87 6.97 -17.06
CA LEU A 364 -21.43 8.27 -17.56
C LEU A 364 -20.47 8.15 -18.75
N SER A 365 -20.72 8.94 -19.79
CA SER A 365 -19.84 9.07 -20.96
C SER A 365 -18.57 9.87 -20.64
N LEU A 366 -17.59 9.85 -21.54
CA LEU A 366 -16.36 10.65 -21.42
C LEU A 366 -16.66 12.17 -21.43
N GLU A 367 -17.69 12.60 -22.15
CA GLU A 367 -18.16 13.99 -22.11
C GLU A 367 -18.77 14.35 -20.76
N GLU A 368 -19.57 13.46 -20.18
CA GLU A 368 -20.30 13.69 -18.92
C GLU A 368 -19.38 13.74 -17.70
N VAL A 369 -18.26 13.01 -17.72
CA VAL A 369 -17.21 13.14 -16.69
C VAL A 369 -16.36 14.41 -16.84
N GLY A 370 -16.64 15.24 -17.87
CA GLY A 370 -16.00 16.54 -18.06
C GLY A 370 -14.62 16.49 -18.72
N LEU A 371 -14.36 15.50 -19.58
CA LEU A 371 -13.09 15.43 -20.31
C LEU A 371 -12.95 16.64 -21.27
N PRO A 372 -11.92 17.51 -21.13
CA PRO A 372 -11.79 18.73 -21.92
C PRO A 372 -11.12 18.46 -23.29
N VAL A 373 -11.51 17.39 -23.97
CA VAL A 373 -10.92 16.93 -25.24
C VAL A 373 -12.04 16.49 -26.18
N GLU A 374 -11.93 16.83 -27.47
CA GLU A 374 -12.83 16.31 -28.49
C GLU A 374 -12.65 14.79 -28.62
N ILE A 375 -13.72 14.05 -28.34
CA ILE A 375 -13.70 12.58 -28.41
C ILE A 375 -13.99 12.16 -29.85
N PRO A 376 -13.07 11.42 -30.52
CA PRO A 376 -13.29 10.92 -31.88
C PRO A 376 -14.56 10.07 -31.99
N ASP A 377 -15.26 10.09 -33.12
CA ASP A 377 -16.49 9.30 -33.27
C ASP A 377 -16.23 7.78 -33.24
N GLU A 378 -15.04 7.36 -33.67
CA GLU A 378 -14.54 5.98 -33.55
C GLU A 378 -14.37 5.58 -32.07
N ALA A 379 -13.98 6.54 -31.25
CA ALA A 379 -13.74 6.36 -29.83
C ALA A 379 -15.04 6.22 -29.01
N LYS A 380 -16.13 6.85 -29.46
CA LYS A 380 -17.46 6.73 -28.84
C LYS A 380 -18.10 5.35 -29.01
N GLN A 381 -17.65 4.57 -29.99
CA GLN A 381 -18.21 3.26 -30.32
C GLN A 381 -17.38 2.09 -29.77
N GLN A 382 -16.14 2.33 -29.34
CA GLN A 382 -15.24 1.31 -28.81
C GLN A 382 -15.22 1.34 -27.28
N GLU A 383 -15.03 0.16 -26.67
CA GLU A 383 -14.66 0.06 -25.25
C GLU A 383 -13.22 0.54 -25.05
N ILE A 384 -13.01 1.86 -25.12
CA ILE A 384 -11.72 2.45 -24.79
C ILE A 384 -11.45 2.24 -23.30
N PHE A 385 -10.19 2.01 -22.96
CA PHE A 385 -9.68 1.83 -21.61
C PHE A 385 -9.88 0.44 -21.00
N SER A 386 -10.15 -0.58 -21.83
CA SER A 386 -10.31 -1.96 -21.34
C SER A 386 -9.03 -2.51 -20.68
N ASP A 387 -7.84 -2.18 -21.18
CA ASP A 387 -6.58 -2.59 -20.56
C ASP A 387 -6.36 -1.86 -19.23
N SER A 388 -6.72 -0.58 -19.15
CA SER A 388 -6.62 0.21 -17.92
C SER A 388 -7.55 -0.33 -16.85
N ILE A 389 -8.81 -0.60 -17.21
CA ILE A 389 -9.78 -1.20 -16.29
C ILE A 389 -9.24 -2.53 -15.76
N ALA A 390 -8.72 -3.39 -16.64
CA ALA A 390 -8.09 -4.64 -16.23
C ALA A 390 -6.89 -4.41 -15.30
N ALA A 391 -6.00 -3.48 -15.63
CA ALA A 391 -4.81 -3.18 -14.84
C ALA A 391 -5.15 -2.61 -13.45
N PHE A 392 -6.18 -1.78 -13.33
CA PHE A 392 -6.68 -1.29 -12.05
C PHE A 392 -7.29 -2.44 -11.23
N ASN A 393 -8.10 -3.31 -11.84
CA ASN A 393 -8.69 -4.47 -11.16
C ASN A 393 -7.64 -5.49 -10.67
N GLU A 394 -6.45 -5.50 -11.26
CA GLU A 394 -5.32 -6.34 -10.85
C GLU A 394 -4.43 -5.70 -9.77
N ILE A 395 -4.81 -4.59 -9.15
CA ILE A 395 -4.00 -4.02 -8.06
C ILE A 395 -4.04 -5.01 -6.86
N PRO A 396 -2.86 -5.41 -6.31
CA PRO A 396 -2.78 -6.32 -5.18
C PRO A 396 -3.20 -5.64 -3.87
N HIS A 397 -3.17 -6.38 -2.77
CA HIS A 397 -3.75 -5.96 -1.49
C HIS A 397 -2.79 -6.08 -0.30
N LEU A 398 -1.76 -6.93 -0.37
CA LEU A 398 -0.98 -7.29 0.81
C LEU A 398 0.26 -6.41 1.04
N VAL A 399 1.01 -6.08 -0.02
CA VAL A 399 2.33 -5.47 0.09
C VAL A 399 2.32 -4.03 -0.48
N PRO A 400 2.60 -3.00 0.32
CA PRO A 400 2.46 -1.59 -0.08
C PRO A 400 3.21 -1.24 -1.37
N SER A 401 4.48 -1.62 -1.48
CA SER A 401 5.28 -1.40 -2.69
C SER A 401 4.72 -2.09 -3.93
N SER A 402 4.10 -3.27 -3.78
CA SER A 402 3.41 -3.95 -4.89
C SER A 402 2.12 -3.26 -5.29
N VAL A 403 1.33 -2.79 -4.31
CA VAL A 403 0.11 -2.01 -4.55
C VAL A 403 0.45 -0.73 -5.31
N LEU A 404 1.45 0.01 -4.83
CA LEU A 404 1.92 1.23 -5.49
C LEU A 404 2.47 0.96 -6.89
N SER A 405 3.29 -0.07 -7.06
CA SER A 405 3.85 -0.42 -8.37
C SER A 405 2.77 -0.86 -9.38
N ALA A 406 1.76 -1.61 -8.94
CA ALA A 406 0.63 -1.98 -9.80
C ALA A 406 -0.22 -0.76 -10.17
N PHE A 407 -0.50 0.12 -9.20
CA PHE A 407 -1.19 1.38 -9.46
C PHE A 407 -0.46 2.24 -10.50
N MET A 408 0.86 2.43 -10.34
CA MET A 408 1.68 3.16 -11.31
C MET A 408 1.63 2.53 -12.70
N ARG A 409 1.65 1.19 -12.81
CA ARG A 409 1.49 0.48 -14.09
C ARG A 409 0.10 0.67 -14.70
N ALA A 410 -0.95 0.71 -13.89
CA ALA A 410 -2.31 0.99 -14.34
C ALA A 410 -2.41 2.42 -14.90
N VAL A 411 -1.80 3.41 -14.23
CA VAL A 411 -1.70 4.78 -14.75
C VAL A 411 -0.91 4.83 -16.06
N CYS A 412 0.23 4.15 -16.17
CA CYS A 412 0.97 4.09 -17.44
C CYS A 412 0.13 3.47 -18.57
N THR A 413 -0.71 2.48 -18.25
CA THR A 413 -1.63 1.85 -19.20
C THR A 413 -2.71 2.83 -19.64
N LEU A 414 -3.25 3.62 -18.71
CA LEU A 414 -4.18 4.71 -19.00
C LEU A 414 -3.59 5.75 -19.94
N TYR A 415 -2.35 6.17 -19.72
CA TYR A 415 -1.66 7.10 -20.61
C TYR A 415 -1.47 6.51 -22.03
N ARG A 416 -1.18 5.21 -22.13
CA ARG A 416 -1.04 4.52 -23.42
C ARG A 416 -2.38 4.50 -24.17
N GLU A 417 -3.45 4.07 -23.51
CA GLU A 417 -4.78 4.01 -24.14
C GLU A 417 -5.35 5.39 -24.43
N ALA A 418 -5.06 6.41 -23.63
CA ALA A 418 -5.44 7.79 -23.92
C ALA A 418 -4.74 8.30 -25.19
N LYS A 419 -3.47 7.93 -25.38
CA LYS A 419 -2.75 8.24 -26.62
C LYS A 419 -3.34 7.53 -27.83
N GLU A 420 -3.60 6.22 -27.70
CA GLU A 420 -4.07 5.38 -28.80
C GLU A 420 -5.54 5.67 -29.17
N GLY A 421 -6.41 5.83 -28.18
CA GLY A 421 -7.85 6.02 -28.37
C GLY A 421 -8.28 7.47 -28.55
N LEU A 422 -7.57 8.44 -27.95
CA LEU A 422 -7.94 9.86 -27.98
C LEU A 422 -6.89 10.76 -28.66
N GLY A 423 -5.77 10.20 -29.12
CA GLY A 423 -4.70 10.97 -29.74
C GLY A 423 -3.94 11.89 -28.77
N LEU A 424 -4.05 11.64 -27.46
CA LEU A 424 -3.44 12.47 -26.43
C LEU A 424 -1.98 12.07 -26.17
N ASP A 425 -1.04 12.90 -26.57
CA ASP A 425 0.36 12.69 -26.20
C ASP A 425 0.55 12.80 -24.68
N SER A 426 1.45 11.99 -24.11
CA SER A 426 1.69 11.93 -22.66
C SER A 426 2.11 13.27 -22.06
N SER A 427 2.74 14.15 -22.83
CA SER A 427 3.10 15.52 -22.43
C SER A 427 1.90 16.47 -22.31
N CYS A 428 0.74 16.09 -22.85
CA CYS A 428 -0.47 16.89 -22.89
C CYS A 428 -1.51 16.47 -21.83
N ILE A 429 -1.28 15.36 -21.11
CA ILE A 429 -2.16 14.90 -20.05
C ILE A 429 -1.84 15.67 -18.76
N SER A 430 -2.46 16.85 -18.63
CA SER A 430 -2.49 17.61 -17.38
C SER A 430 -3.46 16.99 -16.37
N ALA A 431 -3.49 17.49 -15.14
CA ALA A 431 -4.47 17.08 -14.13
C ALA A 431 -5.93 17.23 -14.61
N ASP A 432 -6.22 18.28 -15.41
CA ASP A 432 -7.55 18.56 -15.97
C ASP A 432 -8.01 17.49 -16.97
N VAL A 433 -7.06 16.76 -17.58
CA VAL A 433 -7.35 15.63 -18.47
C VAL A 433 -7.31 14.32 -17.69
N LEU A 434 -6.32 14.15 -16.82
CA LEU A 434 -6.11 12.92 -16.07
C LEU A 434 -7.26 12.62 -15.11
N LEU A 435 -7.79 13.61 -14.40
CA LEU A 435 -8.80 13.39 -13.38
C LEU A 435 -10.13 12.88 -13.99
N PRO A 436 -10.69 13.48 -15.06
CA PRO A 436 -11.83 12.91 -15.77
C PRO A 436 -11.59 11.50 -16.30
N LEU A 437 -10.39 11.21 -16.83
CA LEU A 437 -10.04 9.87 -17.29
C LEU A 437 -10.01 8.85 -16.15
N LEU A 438 -9.45 9.22 -15.00
CA LEU A 438 -9.47 8.37 -13.80
C LEU A 438 -10.90 8.13 -13.31
N VAL A 439 -11.76 9.16 -13.27
CA VAL A 439 -13.17 9.00 -12.90
C VAL A 439 -13.88 8.02 -13.86
N TYR A 440 -13.67 8.17 -15.17
CA TYR A 440 -14.25 7.31 -16.18
C TYR A 440 -13.82 5.84 -16.02
N VAL A 441 -12.53 5.60 -15.82
CA VAL A 441 -11.97 4.25 -15.66
C VAL A 441 -12.41 3.64 -14.32
N LEU A 442 -12.24 4.35 -13.21
CA LEU A 442 -12.51 3.82 -11.87
C LEU A 442 -13.99 3.50 -11.64
N SER A 443 -14.92 4.24 -12.26
CA SER A 443 -16.36 3.92 -12.20
C SER A 443 -16.72 2.59 -12.91
N ARG A 444 -15.85 2.12 -13.80
CA ARG A 444 -16.00 0.85 -14.54
C ARG A 444 -15.19 -0.30 -13.93
N CYS A 445 -14.26 0.00 -13.05
CA CYS A 445 -13.49 -1.00 -12.33
C CYS A 445 -14.32 -1.73 -11.27
N GLU A 446 -13.95 -2.96 -10.98
CA GLU A 446 -14.46 -3.78 -9.88
C GLU A 446 -13.47 -3.71 -8.71
N LEU A 447 -13.44 -2.56 -8.03
CA LEU A 447 -12.51 -2.28 -6.94
C LEU A 447 -13.25 -2.23 -5.58
N PRO A 448 -13.66 -3.37 -5.02
CA PRO A 448 -14.43 -3.40 -3.78
C PRO A 448 -13.66 -2.87 -2.56
N HIS A 449 -12.33 -2.75 -2.64
CA HIS A 449 -11.47 -2.37 -1.52
C HIS A 449 -10.49 -1.23 -1.85
N LEU A 450 -10.88 -0.33 -2.76
CA LEU A 450 -10.02 0.76 -3.23
C LEU A 450 -9.50 1.64 -2.08
N HIS A 451 -10.35 1.98 -1.10
CA HIS A 451 -9.91 2.79 0.04
C HIS A 451 -8.85 2.07 0.89
N SER A 452 -8.94 0.75 1.01
CA SER A 452 -7.96 -0.04 1.73
C SER A 452 -6.61 -0.11 1.01
N GLN A 453 -6.61 -0.15 -0.33
CA GLN A 453 -5.41 -0.09 -1.15
C GLN A 453 -4.76 1.30 -1.08
N VAL A 454 -5.58 2.35 -1.18
CA VAL A 454 -5.13 3.75 -1.02
C VAL A 454 -4.53 3.99 0.36
N TYR A 455 -5.20 3.52 1.42
CA TYR A 455 -4.67 3.58 2.78
C TYR A 455 -3.30 2.90 2.89
N LEU A 456 -3.13 1.74 2.27
CA LEU A 456 -1.85 1.03 2.30
C LEU A 456 -0.74 1.80 1.57
N MET A 457 -1.05 2.37 0.39
CA MET A 457 -0.11 3.20 -0.37
C MET A 457 0.29 4.45 0.41
N GLU A 458 -0.68 5.20 0.93
CA GLU A 458 -0.46 6.46 1.65
C GLU A 458 0.33 6.24 2.95
N GLN A 459 -0.04 5.24 3.74
CA GLN A 459 0.55 5.04 5.06
C GLN A 459 1.87 4.28 5.02
N TYR A 460 2.07 3.37 4.05
CA TYR A 460 3.20 2.43 4.10
C TYR A 460 4.10 2.45 2.87
N ALA A 461 3.61 2.84 1.68
CA ALA A 461 4.43 2.85 0.47
C ALA A 461 5.15 4.19 0.25
N ILE A 462 4.45 5.31 0.46
CA ILE A 462 5.00 6.66 0.33
C ILE A 462 5.57 7.10 1.68
N ASP A 463 6.87 7.36 1.72
CA ASP A 463 7.54 7.95 2.88
C ASP A 463 7.80 9.46 2.68
N GLU A 464 8.17 10.18 3.73
CA GLU A 464 8.43 11.63 3.67
C GLU A 464 9.52 12.00 2.64
N SER A 465 10.39 11.05 2.29
CA SER A 465 11.41 11.27 1.26
C SER A 465 10.84 11.25 -0.17
N GLN A 466 9.63 10.71 -0.32
CA GLN A 466 8.86 10.68 -1.55
C GLN A 466 7.73 11.72 -1.59
N ASP A 467 7.67 12.64 -0.62
CA ASP A 467 6.78 13.79 -0.67
C ASP A 467 7.14 14.68 -1.87
N GLY A 468 6.19 14.83 -2.80
CA GLY A 468 6.41 15.51 -4.08
C GLY A 468 6.97 14.62 -5.19
N SER A 469 7.03 13.30 -4.99
CA SER A 469 7.30 12.34 -6.06
C SER A 469 6.13 12.24 -7.06
N GLU A 470 6.41 11.70 -8.24
CA GLU A 470 5.38 11.39 -9.24
C GLU A 470 4.33 10.40 -8.69
N ALA A 471 4.75 9.44 -7.87
CA ALA A 471 3.86 8.49 -7.21
C ALA A 471 2.88 9.20 -6.26
N ALA A 472 3.35 10.17 -5.48
CA ALA A 472 2.50 10.98 -4.61
C ALA A 472 1.52 11.84 -5.41
N TYR A 473 1.95 12.39 -6.54
CA TYR A 473 1.07 13.13 -7.45
C TYR A 473 -0.08 12.26 -7.97
N TYR A 474 0.21 11.07 -8.50
CA TYR A 474 -0.86 10.20 -9.01
C TYR A 474 -1.74 9.64 -7.89
N LEU A 475 -1.20 9.36 -6.71
CA LEU A 475 -2.02 8.96 -5.57
C LEU A 475 -3.00 10.08 -5.16
N ALA A 476 -2.56 11.34 -5.18
CA ALA A 476 -3.42 12.48 -4.93
C ALA A 476 -4.50 12.62 -6.02
N CYS A 477 -4.17 12.40 -7.30
CA CYS A 477 -5.16 12.36 -8.39
C CYS A 477 -6.18 11.23 -8.21
N LEU A 478 -5.74 10.04 -7.77
CA LEU A 478 -6.61 8.92 -7.45
C LEU A 478 -7.57 9.28 -6.31
N GLN A 479 -7.07 9.84 -5.21
CA GLN A 479 -7.90 10.28 -4.08
C GLN A 479 -8.90 11.38 -4.50
N ALA A 480 -8.49 12.30 -5.38
CA ALA A 480 -9.38 13.33 -5.92
C ALA A 480 -10.49 12.74 -6.80
N ALA A 481 -10.15 11.80 -7.68
CA ALA A 481 -11.14 11.09 -8.51
C ALA A 481 -12.12 10.27 -7.64
N MET A 482 -11.64 9.61 -6.59
CA MET A 482 -12.49 8.93 -5.62
C MET A 482 -13.42 9.90 -4.89
N GLY A 483 -12.90 11.04 -4.45
CA GLY A 483 -13.68 12.10 -3.80
C GLY A 483 -14.77 12.67 -4.72
N TYR A 484 -14.49 12.79 -6.02
CA TYR A 484 -15.47 13.21 -7.01
C TYR A 484 -16.62 12.20 -7.17
N ILE A 485 -16.30 10.91 -7.33
CA ILE A 485 -17.30 9.83 -7.47
C ILE A 485 -18.19 9.75 -6.22
N ILE A 486 -17.61 9.83 -5.03
CA ILE A 486 -18.36 9.78 -3.77
C ILE A 486 -19.19 11.07 -3.58
N GLY A 487 -18.64 12.23 -3.96
CA GLY A 487 -19.31 13.52 -3.82
C GLY A 487 -20.53 13.69 -4.73
N ASN A 488 -20.45 13.27 -5.99
CA ASN A 488 -21.56 13.40 -6.95
C ASN A 488 -22.81 12.61 -6.54
N GLY A 489 -22.62 11.49 -5.84
CA GLY A 489 -23.72 10.69 -5.29
C GLY A 489 -24.63 11.43 -4.31
N THR A 490 -24.14 12.48 -3.68
CA THR A 490 -24.89 13.23 -2.66
C THR A 490 -25.74 14.36 -3.24
N VAL A 491 -25.47 14.80 -4.48
CA VAL A 491 -26.15 15.96 -5.09
C VAL A 491 -27.54 15.57 -5.61
N GLU A 492 -27.68 14.37 -6.18
CA GLU A 492 -28.97 13.89 -6.70
C GLU A 492 -29.99 13.56 -5.59
N ASP A 493 -29.52 13.12 -4.42
CA ASP A 493 -30.39 12.82 -3.27
C ASP A 493 -30.97 14.08 -2.60
N VAL A 494 -30.31 15.23 -2.75
CA VAL A 494 -30.79 16.52 -2.22
C VAL A 494 -31.78 17.20 -3.17
N GLU A 495 -31.66 16.98 -4.48
CA GLU A 495 -32.65 17.49 -5.45
C GLU A 495 -33.91 16.62 -5.54
N SER A 496 -33.87 15.40 -4.99
CA SER A 496 -34.99 14.45 -4.96
C SER A 496 -35.84 14.51 -3.67
N GLN A 497 -35.49 15.37 -2.70
CA GLN A 497 -36.24 15.66 -1.48
C GLN A 497 -36.87 17.05 -1.53
#